data_AF-A0A662RRR3-F1
#
_entry.id   AF-A0A662RRR3-F1
#
_cell.length_a   1.000
_cell.length_b   1.000
_cell.length_c   1.000
_cell.angle_alpha   90.00
_cell.angle_beta   90.00
_cell.angle_gamma   90.00
#
_symmetry.space_group_name_H-M   'P 1'
#
loop_
_entity.id
_entity.type
_entity.pdbx_description
1 polymer ?
#
loop_
_entity_poly.entity_id
_entity_poly.type
_entity_poly.pdbx_seq_one_letter_code
_entity_poly.pdbx_strand_id
1 'polypeptide(L)'
;MKKRKLITLTTLILTVIIFNTLSFSTPAAGSDELKRELLKEIISVDKPELFDDYGELYLAKAKMQAVIQGMEGWEVTSSTKEWVDIFLGIIDDFEAMADLSESAVPSDHVEAIEIADNMDINPLSRCDISEIPMLAELALKRFYRNEGKFFEDLSRTEKETKLKIEYEKISSSSYKKGGVYTLSDSSRMEFELRRDEWIYRRDMRKASEFIDDANLHLEKARNPSSEIVGAAFMEIIKARGSFEKAKELYEKHEDKELENVKGIEDEIKSVYHRLMLDTLKVVAIYLLILSFFTVIIWMDFKRWSEELDDTRLGEELVV
;
A
#
# COMPACT_ATOMS: atom_id res chain seq x y z
N MET A 1 74.99 62.10 10.87
CA MET A 1 74.25 61.01 11.55
C MET A 1 72.84 61.34 12.07
N LYS A 2 72.33 62.59 11.97
CA LYS A 2 70.99 62.95 12.50
C LYS A 2 69.80 62.70 11.54
N LYS A 3 69.96 62.83 10.22
CA LYS A 3 68.85 62.70 9.25
C LYS A 3 68.35 61.26 9.03
N ARG A 4 69.23 60.24 9.09
CA ARG A 4 68.83 58.83 8.89
C ARG A 4 67.99 58.26 10.04
N LYS A 5 68.19 58.73 11.28
CA LYS A 5 67.39 58.30 12.44
C LYS A 5 65.99 58.91 12.46
N LEU A 6 65.80 60.08 11.86
CA LEU A 6 64.50 60.74 11.81
C LEU A 6 63.56 60.03 10.82
N ILE A 7 64.08 59.65 9.63
CA ILE A 7 63.30 58.98 8.59
C ILE A 7 62.84 57.59 9.05
N THR A 8 63.71 56.80 9.69
CA THR A 8 63.34 55.49 10.25
C THR A 8 62.36 55.60 11.41
N LEU A 9 62.44 56.65 12.24
CA LEU A 9 61.47 56.86 13.32
C LEU A 9 60.10 57.26 12.76
N THR A 10 60.06 58.13 11.74
CA THR A 10 58.80 58.54 11.10
C THR A 10 58.14 57.41 10.31
N THR A 11 58.90 56.54 9.63
CA THR A 11 58.31 55.38 8.95
C THR A 11 57.82 54.31 9.92
N LEU A 12 58.48 54.15 11.08
CA LEU A 12 58.05 53.20 12.12
C LEU A 12 56.80 53.70 12.86
N ILE A 13 56.68 55.01 13.12
CA ILE A 13 55.48 55.60 13.72
C ILE A 13 54.31 55.56 12.73
N LEU A 14 54.54 55.80 11.43
CA LEU A 14 53.48 55.73 10.42
C LEU A 14 52.99 54.30 10.18
N THR A 15 53.88 53.30 10.22
CA THR A 15 53.50 51.88 10.13
C THR A 15 52.75 51.40 11.37
N VAL A 16 53.12 51.85 12.57
CA VAL A 16 52.39 51.52 13.82
C VAL A 16 51.01 52.18 13.87
N ILE A 17 50.85 53.39 13.30
CA ILE A 17 49.54 54.06 13.23
C ILE A 17 48.64 53.41 12.18
N ILE A 18 49.17 53.00 11.02
CA ILE A 18 48.41 52.32 9.96
C ILE A 18 48.03 50.88 10.39
N PHE A 19 48.88 50.19 11.17
CA PHE A 19 48.55 48.86 11.71
C PHE A 19 47.55 48.90 12.89
N ASN A 20 47.38 50.06 13.56
CA ASN A 20 46.35 50.24 14.59
C ASN A 20 45.02 50.77 14.06
N THR A 21 44.97 51.32 12.84
CA THR A 21 43.74 51.85 12.24
C THR A 21 43.10 50.93 11.19
N LEU A 22 43.79 49.86 10.78
CA LEU A 22 43.25 48.84 9.87
C LEU A 22 43.06 47.52 10.64
N SER A 23 41.81 47.18 10.88
CA SER A 23 41.30 45.92 11.47
C SER A 23 41.08 45.93 12.99
N PHE A 24 40.45 46.98 13.51
CA PHE A 24 39.36 46.75 14.47
C PHE A 24 38.06 46.82 13.69
N SER A 25 37.64 45.67 13.15
CA SER A 25 36.22 45.39 13.04
C SER A 25 35.67 45.57 14.45
N THR A 26 34.91 46.64 14.66
CA THR A 26 34.08 46.81 15.85
C THR A 26 33.42 45.47 16.14
N PRO A 27 33.51 44.90 17.37
CA PRO A 27 32.72 43.73 17.69
C PRO A 27 31.28 44.12 17.37
N ALA A 28 30.66 43.38 16.45
CA ALA A 28 29.29 43.63 16.07
C ALA A 28 28.49 43.63 17.36
N ALA A 29 27.85 44.75 17.71
CA ALA A 29 26.97 44.86 18.86
C ALA A 29 25.78 43.87 18.80
N GLY A 30 25.68 43.06 17.74
CA GLY A 30 24.74 41.97 17.57
C GLY A 30 25.28 40.55 17.81
N SER A 31 26.57 40.34 18.11
CA SER A 31 27.13 38.98 18.20
C SER A 31 26.79 38.29 19.54
N ASP A 32 26.91 39.03 20.64
CA ASP A 32 26.42 38.60 21.96
C ASP A 32 24.89 38.58 22.05
N GLU A 33 24.21 39.45 21.30
CA GLU A 33 22.75 39.48 21.25
C GLU A 33 22.19 38.31 20.45
N LEU A 34 22.75 38.01 19.28
CA LEU A 34 22.41 36.84 18.48
C LEU A 34 22.67 35.56 19.26
N LYS A 35 23.80 35.47 19.99
CA LYS A 35 24.06 34.34 20.88
C LYS A 35 22.95 34.15 21.92
N ARG A 36 22.48 35.25 22.56
CA ARG A 36 21.38 35.19 23.53
C ARG A 36 20.05 34.79 22.87
N GLU A 37 19.77 35.31 21.67
CA GLU A 37 18.58 34.97 20.88
C GLU A 37 18.54 33.47 20.57
N LEU A 38 19.59 32.92 19.97
CA LEU A 38 19.66 31.50 19.59
C LEU A 38 19.55 30.57 20.82
N LEU A 39 20.21 30.92 21.93
CA LEU A 39 20.09 30.15 23.17
C LEU A 39 18.67 30.18 23.73
N LYS A 40 17.99 31.33 23.64
CA LYS A 40 16.60 31.45 24.07
C LYS A 40 15.67 30.60 23.22
N GLU A 41 15.86 30.60 21.89
CA GLU A 41 15.09 29.77 20.96
C GLU A 41 15.26 28.28 21.29
N ILE A 42 16.50 27.80 21.41
CA ILE A 42 16.78 26.39 21.75
C ILE A 42 16.19 26.02 23.12
N ILE A 43 16.35 26.86 24.14
CA ILE A 43 15.83 26.59 25.49
C ILE A 43 14.30 26.53 25.46
N SER A 44 13.64 27.36 24.64
CA SER A 44 12.18 27.44 24.57
C SER A 44 11.50 26.20 23.99
N VAL A 45 12.25 25.33 23.30
CA VAL A 45 11.73 24.05 22.80
C VAL A 45 11.49 23.10 23.97
N ASP A 46 10.28 23.08 24.53
CA ASP A 46 9.90 22.19 25.63
C ASP A 46 8.89 21.15 25.13
N LYS A 47 9.41 19.99 24.68
CA LYS A 47 8.64 18.88 24.10
C LYS A 47 8.96 17.56 24.85
N PRO A 48 8.49 17.40 26.10
CA PRO A 48 8.91 16.29 26.96
C PRO A 48 8.53 14.92 26.40
N GLU A 49 7.33 14.77 25.84
CA GLU A 49 6.84 13.50 25.27
C GLU A 49 7.71 13.07 24.07
N LEU A 50 7.98 14.00 23.14
CA LEU A 50 8.89 13.74 22.01
C LEU A 50 10.30 13.31 22.47
N PHE A 51 10.82 13.94 23.53
CA PHE A 51 12.15 13.64 24.05
C PHE A 51 12.22 12.35 24.86
N ASP A 52 11.11 11.90 25.42
CA ASP A 52 11.02 10.58 26.05
C ASP A 52 11.10 9.47 24.98
N ASP A 53 10.41 9.67 23.85
CA ASP A 53 10.43 8.71 22.73
C ASP A 53 11.71 8.78 21.91
N TYR A 54 12.28 9.98 21.73
CA TYR A 54 13.48 10.25 20.94
C TYR A 54 14.54 11.00 21.76
N GLY A 55 15.04 10.35 22.82
CA GLY A 55 16.07 10.91 23.70
C GLY A 55 17.37 11.31 22.98
N GLU A 56 17.62 10.78 21.78
CA GLU A 56 18.68 11.22 20.88
C GLU A 56 18.54 12.70 20.48
N LEU A 57 17.31 13.17 20.24
CA LEU A 57 17.02 14.57 19.90
C LEU A 57 17.22 15.48 21.10
N TYR A 58 16.84 15.03 22.31
CA TYR A 58 17.14 15.77 23.53
C TYR A 58 18.65 15.93 23.74
N LEU A 59 19.42 14.85 23.51
CA LEU A 59 20.88 14.91 23.60
C LEU A 59 21.48 15.82 22.53
N ALA A 60 20.93 15.81 21.31
CA ALA A 60 21.34 16.71 20.24
C ALA A 60 21.06 18.18 20.62
N LYS A 61 19.89 18.46 21.20
CA LYS A 61 19.49 19.78 21.70
C LYS A 61 20.43 20.26 22.81
N ALA A 62 20.74 19.40 23.78
CA ALA A 62 21.64 19.73 24.88
C ALA A 62 23.07 20.02 24.37
N LYS A 63 23.55 19.24 23.38
CA LYS A 63 24.84 19.49 22.74
C LYS A 63 24.85 20.80 21.96
N MET A 64 23.86 21.02 21.09
CA MET A 64 23.64 22.28 20.36
C MET A 64 23.70 23.49 21.30
N GLN A 65 23.00 23.43 22.43
CA GLN A 65 23.04 24.47 23.46
C GLN A 65 24.44 24.66 24.06
N ALA A 66 25.12 23.58 24.48
CA ALA A 66 26.45 23.66 25.08
C ALA A 66 27.49 24.29 24.14
N VAL A 67 27.33 24.06 22.84
CA VAL A 67 28.23 24.54 21.79
C VAL A 67 28.10 26.04 21.63
N ILE A 68 26.88 26.53 21.46
CA ILE A 68 26.62 27.96 21.36
C ILE A 68 27.01 28.67 22.66
N GLN A 69 26.77 28.05 23.82
CA GLN A 69 27.25 28.58 25.11
C GLN A 69 28.78 28.70 25.16
N GLY A 70 29.50 27.74 24.59
CA GLY A 70 30.97 27.71 24.55
C GLY A 70 31.63 28.66 23.53
N MET A 71 30.92 29.05 22.46
CA MET A 71 31.45 29.97 21.43
C MET A 71 31.65 31.38 21.99
N GLU A 72 32.71 32.08 21.57
CA GLU A 72 32.82 33.51 21.85
C GLU A 72 31.75 34.28 21.07
N GLY A 73 31.26 35.39 21.63
CA GLY A 73 30.14 36.13 21.04
C GLY A 73 30.36 36.48 19.57
N TRP A 74 31.58 36.88 19.18
CA TRP A 74 31.94 37.27 17.82
C TRP A 74 32.02 36.08 16.84
N GLU A 75 32.12 34.85 17.34
CA GLU A 75 32.09 33.61 16.52
C GLU A 75 30.66 33.23 16.13
N VAL A 76 29.66 33.74 16.86
CA VAL A 76 28.24 33.55 16.57
C VAL A 76 27.83 34.48 15.42
N THR A 77 27.55 33.88 14.27
CA THR A 77 27.27 34.58 13.00
C THR A 77 25.96 34.13 12.38
N SER A 78 25.59 34.67 11.22
CA SER A 78 24.44 34.19 10.44
C SER A 78 24.56 32.71 10.07
N SER A 79 25.79 32.22 9.86
CA SER A 79 26.04 30.79 9.66
C SER A 79 25.61 29.99 10.89
N THR A 80 25.90 30.48 12.10
CA THR A 80 25.42 29.91 13.37
C THR A 80 23.91 29.80 13.42
N LYS A 81 23.22 30.87 13.03
CA LYS A 81 21.77 30.88 12.97
C LYS A 81 21.21 29.86 11.97
N GLU A 82 21.79 29.76 10.78
CA GLU A 82 21.31 28.82 9.75
C GLU A 82 21.26 27.37 10.24
N TRP A 83 22.31 26.86 10.90
CA TRP A 83 22.27 25.47 11.39
C TRP A 83 21.42 25.29 12.66
N VAL A 84 21.23 26.34 13.47
CA VAL A 84 20.25 26.29 14.57
C VAL A 84 18.83 26.21 14.01
N ASP A 85 18.49 27.05 13.04
CA ASP A 85 17.17 27.05 12.40
C ASP A 85 16.86 25.68 11.76
N ILE A 86 17.85 25.08 11.09
CA ILE A 86 17.72 23.72 10.52
C ILE A 86 17.49 22.68 11.61
N PHE A 87 18.22 22.76 12.72
CA PHE A 87 18.05 21.82 13.83
C PHE A 87 16.67 21.96 14.50
N LEU A 88 16.19 23.18 14.67
CA LEU A 88 14.83 23.44 15.19
C LEU A 88 13.77 22.90 14.23
N GLY A 89 13.93 23.13 12.93
CA GLY A 89 13.04 22.56 11.91
C GLY A 89 13.00 21.03 11.96
N ILE A 90 14.15 20.37 12.16
CA ILE A 90 14.20 18.91 12.36
C ILE A 90 13.40 18.49 13.60
N ILE A 91 13.48 19.22 14.71
CA ILE A 91 12.68 18.91 15.90
C ILE A 91 11.17 19.08 15.62
N ASP A 92 10.78 20.09 14.84
CA ASP A 92 9.38 20.31 14.46
C ASP A 92 8.87 19.21 13.53
N ASP A 93 9.66 18.79 12.55
CA ASP A 93 9.35 17.65 11.69
C ASP A 93 9.21 16.35 12.51
N PHE A 94 10.07 16.13 13.51
CA PHE A 94 9.96 14.98 14.42
C PHE A 94 8.70 15.00 15.28
N GLU A 95 8.27 16.17 15.74
CA GLU A 95 6.99 16.31 16.43
C GLU A 95 5.84 15.93 15.51
N ALA A 96 5.80 16.49 14.29
CA ALA A 96 4.76 16.17 13.32
C ALA A 96 4.71 14.67 12.97
N MET A 97 5.88 14.04 12.79
CA MET A 97 5.96 12.60 12.56
C MET A 97 5.46 11.79 13.76
N ALA A 98 5.85 12.17 14.99
CA ALA A 98 5.43 11.47 16.20
C ALA A 98 3.91 11.55 16.40
N ASP A 99 3.33 12.74 16.24
CA ASP A 99 1.89 12.97 16.36
C ASP A 99 1.08 12.10 15.37
N LEU A 100 1.57 11.97 14.14
CA LEU A 100 0.96 11.11 13.12
C LEU A 100 1.08 9.62 13.47
N SER A 101 2.23 9.21 14.00
CA SER A 101 2.53 7.82 14.37
C SER A 101 1.82 7.33 15.64
N GLU A 102 1.13 8.20 16.38
CA GLU A 102 0.24 7.80 17.47
C GLU A 102 -1.11 7.24 16.97
N SER A 103 -1.47 7.59 15.74
CA SER A 103 -2.73 7.16 15.12
C SER A 103 -2.77 5.64 14.92
N ALA A 104 -3.96 5.05 14.95
CA ALA A 104 -4.13 3.66 14.52
C ALA A 104 -4.33 3.54 12.99
N VAL A 105 -4.36 4.67 12.27
CA VAL A 105 -4.74 4.73 10.85
C VAL A 105 -3.50 4.61 9.96
N PRO A 106 -3.43 3.60 9.06
CA PRO A 106 -2.24 3.38 8.23
C PRO A 106 -1.84 4.57 7.33
N SER A 107 -2.78 5.43 6.91
CA SER A 107 -2.47 6.60 6.09
C SER A 107 -1.60 7.62 6.81
N ASP A 108 -1.83 7.80 8.12
CA ASP A 108 -1.14 8.81 8.92
C ASP A 108 0.33 8.39 9.10
N HIS A 109 0.57 7.10 9.30
CA HIS A 109 1.92 6.51 9.29
C HIS A 109 2.63 6.63 7.93
N VAL A 110 1.90 6.49 6.82
CA VAL A 110 2.48 6.74 5.49
C VAL A 110 2.90 8.20 5.35
N GLU A 111 2.07 9.14 5.80
CA GLU A 111 2.40 10.57 5.80
C GLU A 111 3.61 10.87 6.70
N ALA A 112 3.70 10.25 7.88
CA ALA A 112 4.87 10.36 8.76
C ALA A 112 6.16 9.85 8.07
N ILE A 113 6.09 8.73 7.35
CA ILE A 113 7.21 8.21 6.55
C ILE A 113 7.59 9.18 5.42
N GLU A 114 6.62 9.84 4.78
CA GLU A 114 6.90 10.83 3.74
C GLU A 114 7.61 12.07 4.29
N ILE A 115 7.23 12.55 5.48
CA ILE A 115 7.96 13.62 6.18
C ILE A 115 9.40 13.16 6.45
N ALA A 116 9.56 11.96 7.00
CA ALA A 116 10.87 11.37 7.29
C ALA A 116 11.76 11.23 6.04
N ASP A 117 11.18 10.93 4.88
CA ASP A 117 11.89 10.77 3.61
C ASP A 117 12.35 12.09 3.01
N ASN A 118 11.63 13.17 3.31
CA ASN A 118 11.94 14.52 2.85
C ASN A 118 12.88 15.27 3.81
N MET A 119 13.11 14.75 5.01
CA MET A 119 14.01 15.35 6.01
C MET A 119 15.47 15.30 5.53
N ASP A 120 16.06 16.47 5.27
CA ASP A 120 17.47 16.59 4.91
C ASP A 120 18.32 16.97 6.13
N ILE A 121 19.01 15.97 6.69
CA ILE A 121 19.93 16.15 7.83
C ILE A 121 21.32 16.61 7.35
N ASN A 122 21.64 16.50 6.05
CA ASN A 122 22.96 16.85 5.52
C ASN A 122 23.42 18.29 5.83
N PRO A 123 22.57 19.32 5.84
CA PRO A 123 22.98 20.68 6.18
C PRO A 123 23.58 20.79 7.60
N LEU A 124 23.19 19.93 8.55
CA LEU A 124 23.78 19.88 9.89
C LEU A 124 25.24 19.41 9.91
N SER A 125 25.74 18.78 8.83
CA SER A 125 27.16 18.42 8.70
C SER A 125 28.09 19.64 8.64
N ARG A 126 27.54 20.84 8.41
CA ARG A 126 28.27 22.11 8.49
C ARG A 126 28.46 22.61 9.92
N CYS A 127 27.74 22.03 10.88
CA CYS A 127 28.05 22.23 12.28
C CYS A 127 29.42 21.58 12.54
N ASP A 128 30.35 22.28 13.19
CA ASP A 128 31.71 21.79 13.50
C ASP A 128 31.72 20.54 14.40
N ILE A 129 30.54 19.99 14.72
CA ILE A 129 30.32 18.93 15.68
C ILE A 129 29.54 17.82 15.00
N SER A 130 30.28 16.79 14.60
CA SER A 130 29.77 15.60 13.94
C SER A 130 28.74 14.82 14.76
N GLU A 131 28.68 15.03 16.08
CA GLU A 131 27.78 14.30 16.97
C GLU A 131 26.31 14.73 16.85
N ILE A 132 26.00 15.99 16.53
CA ILE A 132 24.62 16.49 16.39
C ILE A 132 23.90 15.84 15.21
N PRO A 133 24.42 15.89 13.96
CA PRO A 133 23.78 15.21 12.84
C PRO A 133 23.70 13.69 13.04
N MET A 134 24.70 13.08 13.71
CA MET A 134 24.67 11.65 14.03
C MET A 134 23.53 11.27 14.98
N LEU A 135 23.20 12.12 15.96
CA LEU A 135 22.09 11.89 16.88
C LEU A 135 20.73 12.03 16.17
N ALA A 136 20.57 13.04 15.31
CA ALA A 136 19.37 13.18 14.48
C ALA A 136 19.18 11.97 13.54
N GLU A 137 20.28 11.48 12.93
CA GLU A 137 20.24 10.27 12.10
C GLU A 137 19.86 9.03 12.91
N LEU A 138 20.33 8.92 14.16
CA LEU A 138 19.97 7.81 15.04
C LEU A 138 18.49 7.84 15.42
N ALA A 139 17.94 9.02 15.74
CA ALA A 139 16.52 9.21 15.97
C ALA A 139 15.68 8.80 14.74
N LEU A 140 16.11 9.21 13.54
CA LEU A 140 15.40 8.91 12.28
C LEU A 140 15.42 7.40 11.99
N LYS A 141 16.57 6.75 12.21
CA LYS A 141 16.66 5.30 12.13
C LYS A 141 15.73 4.61 13.12
N ARG A 142 15.60 5.12 14.35
CA ARG A 142 14.68 4.57 15.35
C ARG A 142 13.22 4.72 14.92
N PHE A 143 12.83 5.90 14.41
CA PHE A 143 11.51 6.14 13.82
C PHE A 143 11.18 5.09 12.75
N TYR A 144 12.05 4.91 11.76
CA TYR A 144 11.82 3.91 10.71
C TYR A 144 11.70 2.47 11.21
N ARG A 145 12.35 2.12 12.33
CA ARG A 145 12.18 0.78 12.94
C ARG A 145 10.78 0.62 13.54
N ASN A 146 10.28 1.66 14.22
CA ASN A 146 8.94 1.66 14.80
C ASN A 146 7.89 1.55 13.69
N GLU A 147 8.04 2.32 12.61
CA GLU A 147 7.17 2.24 11.44
C GLU A 147 7.24 0.87 10.74
N GLY A 148 8.45 0.32 10.60
CA GLY A 148 8.65 -1.03 10.07
C GLY A 148 7.88 -2.08 10.87
N LYS A 149 7.89 -1.95 12.19
CA LYS A 149 7.18 -2.83 13.13
C LYS A 149 5.67 -2.65 13.06
N PHE A 150 5.19 -1.42 12.99
CA PHE A 150 3.77 -1.11 12.85
C PHE A 150 3.16 -1.77 11.60
N PHE A 151 3.78 -1.57 10.43
CA PHE A 151 3.30 -2.18 9.19
C PHE A 151 3.48 -3.70 9.13
N GLU A 152 4.47 -4.26 9.82
CA GLU A 152 4.59 -5.71 9.98
C GLU A 152 3.40 -6.29 10.78
N ASP A 153 3.01 -5.63 11.86
CA ASP A 153 1.90 -6.10 12.68
C ASP A 153 0.55 -5.92 11.96
N LEU A 154 0.39 -4.85 11.18
CA LEU A 154 -0.75 -4.70 10.27
C LEU A 154 -0.82 -5.82 9.23
N SER A 155 0.29 -6.12 8.53
CA SER A 155 0.29 -7.14 7.48
C SER A 155 -0.05 -8.54 8.00
N ARG A 156 0.27 -8.84 9.27
CA ARG A 156 -0.06 -10.12 9.90
C ARG A 156 -1.53 -10.31 10.22
N THR A 157 -2.27 -9.23 10.37
CA THR A 157 -3.70 -9.25 10.69
C THR A 157 -4.59 -8.95 9.49
N GLU A 158 -4.01 -8.35 8.44
CA GLU A 158 -4.69 -8.07 7.18
C GLU A 158 -5.08 -9.35 6.44
N LYS A 159 -6.32 -9.37 5.95
CA LYS A 159 -6.89 -10.50 5.22
C LYS A 159 -6.90 -10.27 3.72
N GLU A 160 -7.10 -9.02 3.28
CA GLU A 160 -7.01 -8.67 1.87
C GLU A 160 -5.55 -8.82 1.43
N THR A 161 -5.27 -9.83 0.60
CA THR A 161 -3.89 -10.19 0.28
C THR A 161 -3.13 -9.05 -0.43
N LYS A 162 -3.84 -8.23 -1.20
CA LYS A 162 -3.26 -7.07 -1.89
C LYS A 162 -2.78 -6.01 -0.90
N LEU A 163 -3.63 -5.63 0.07
CA LEU A 163 -3.26 -4.70 1.14
C LEU A 163 -2.15 -5.27 2.03
N LYS A 164 -2.22 -6.56 2.35
CA LYS A 164 -1.15 -7.24 3.07
C LYS A 164 0.21 -7.07 2.39
N ILE A 165 0.28 -7.32 1.08
CA ILE A 165 1.50 -7.15 0.27
C ILE A 165 1.99 -5.69 0.32
N GLU A 166 1.08 -4.71 0.28
CA GLU A 166 1.43 -3.30 0.40
C GLU A 166 2.07 -2.98 1.76
N TYR A 167 1.49 -3.48 2.86
CA TYR A 167 2.06 -3.31 4.20
C TYR A 167 3.40 -4.03 4.37
N GLU A 168 3.56 -5.24 3.84
CA GLU A 168 4.85 -5.96 3.86
C GLU A 168 5.94 -5.18 3.11
N LYS A 169 5.58 -4.53 2.00
CA LYS A 169 6.49 -3.67 1.24
C LYS A 169 6.90 -2.43 2.02
N ILE A 170 5.96 -1.74 2.66
CA ILE A 170 6.26 -0.56 3.48
C ILE A 170 7.14 -0.98 4.67
N SER A 171 6.76 -2.04 5.39
CA SER A 171 7.52 -2.59 6.52
C SER A 171 8.96 -2.91 6.14
N SER A 172 9.17 -3.63 5.04
CA SER A 172 10.51 -3.99 4.54
C SER A 172 11.37 -2.76 4.22
N SER A 173 10.77 -1.75 3.58
CA SER A 173 11.42 -0.48 3.22
C SER A 173 11.82 0.31 4.47
N SER A 174 10.91 0.45 5.43
CA SER A 174 11.16 1.13 6.70
C SER A 174 12.24 0.43 7.51
N TYR A 175 12.22 -0.90 7.63
CA TYR A 175 13.31 -1.63 8.28
C TYR A 175 14.67 -1.46 7.60
N LYS A 176 14.70 -1.33 6.27
CA LYS A 176 15.95 -1.06 5.54
C LYS A 176 16.51 0.33 5.89
N LYS A 177 15.64 1.33 6.00
CA LYS A 177 15.99 2.69 6.43
C LYS A 177 16.35 2.76 7.93
N GLY A 178 15.78 1.87 8.74
CA GLY A 178 16.12 1.71 10.17
C GLY A 178 17.57 1.27 10.45
N GLY A 179 18.31 0.86 9.41
CA GLY A 179 19.75 0.60 9.47
C GLY A 179 20.10 -0.85 9.83
N VAL A 180 21.35 -1.07 10.24
CA VAL A 180 21.97 -2.41 10.36
C VAL A 180 21.21 -3.35 11.30
N TYR A 181 20.65 -2.83 12.39
CA TYR A 181 19.95 -3.62 13.40
C TYR A 181 18.70 -4.32 12.88
N THR A 182 18.07 -3.77 11.84
CA THR A 182 16.83 -4.28 11.24
C THR A 182 17.06 -4.84 9.84
N LEU A 183 18.31 -5.07 9.43
CA LEU A 183 18.62 -5.65 8.12
C LEU A 183 18.09 -7.09 8.00
N SER A 184 18.13 -7.84 9.11
CA SER A 184 17.58 -9.19 9.15
C SER A 184 16.05 -9.19 9.02
N ASP A 185 15.37 -8.26 9.70
CA ASP A 185 13.92 -8.07 9.59
C ASP A 185 13.51 -7.61 8.20
N SER A 186 14.23 -6.64 7.63
CA SER A 186 14.03 -6.19 6.25
C SER A 186 14.16 -7.35 5.26
N SER A 187 15.20 -8.18 5.40
CA SER A 187 15.44 -9.34 4.52
C SER A 187 14.36 -10.42 4.67
N ARG A 188 13.91 -10.67 5.90
CA ARG A 188 12.78 -11.57 6.17
C ARG A 188 11.49 -11.04 5.54
N MET A 189 11.18 -9.76 5.75
CA MET A 189 10.01 -9.12 5.15
C MET A 189 10.07 -9.11 3.63
N GLU A 190 11.24 -8.88 3.01
CA GLU A 190 11.40 -8.99 1.55
C GLU A 190 11.10 -10.41 1.04
N PHE A 191 11.50 -11.43 1.79
CA PHE A 191 11.22 -12.82 1.43
C PHE A 191 9.73 -13.15 1.55
N GLU A 192 9.09 -12.75 2.65
CA GLU A 192 7.65 -12.92 2.87
C GLU A 192 6.85 -12.20 1.77
N LEU A 193 7.19 -10.94 1.49
CA LEU A 193 6.62 -10.14 0.40
C LEU A 193 6.70 -10.87 -0.95
N ARG A 194 7.90 -11.33 -1.35
CA ARG A 194 8.08 -12.00 -2.65
C ARG A 194 7.28 -13.29 -2.74
N ARG A 195 7.19 -14.04 -1.65
CA ARG A 195 6.42 -15.28 -1.59
C ARG A 195 4.93 -14.99 -1.78
N ASP A 196 4.41 -14.04 -1.02
CA ASP A 196 2.98 -13.73 -1.00
C ASP A 196 2.56 -13.06 -2.32
N GLU A 197 3.38 -12.16 -2.86
CA GLU A 197 3.21 -11.57 -4.18
C GLU A 197 3.21 -12.64 -5.29
N TRP A 198 4.13 -13.61 -5.25
CA TRP A 198 4.17 -14.69 -6.23
C TRP A 198 2.93 -15.57 -6.17
N ILE A 199 2.48 -15.95 -4.96
CA ILE A 199 1.28 -16.75 -4.75
C ILE A 199 0.05 -16.01 -5.30
N TYR A 200 -0.11 -14.74 -4.90
CA TYR A 200 -1.22 -13.90 -5.31
C TYR A 200 -1.26 -13.73 -6.84
N ARG A 201 -0.14 -13.33 -7.46
CA ARG A 201 -0.06 -13.16 -8.93
C ARG A 201 -0.38 -14.44 -9.68
N ARG A 202 0.14 -15.58 -9.20
CA ARG A 202 -0.14 -16.88 -9.79
C ARG A 202 -1.63 -17.22 -9.69
N ASP A 203 -2.23 -16.99 -8.54
CA ASP A 203 -3.63 -17.33 -8.28
C ASP A 203 -4.58 -16.38 -9.03
N MET A 204 -4.31 -15.07 -9.06
CA MET A 204 -5.09 -14.11 -9.85
C MET A 204 -4.98 -14.36 -11.36
N ARG A 205 -3.81 -14.79 -11.86
CA ARG A 205 -3.69 -15.21 -13.26
C ARG A 205 -4.59 -16.42 -13.57
N LYS A 206 -4.63 -17.42 -12.69
CA LYS A 206 -5.53 -18.57 -12.84
C LYS A 206 -6.99 -18.17 -12.73
N ALA A 207 -7.34 -17.25 -11.83
CA ALA A 207 -8.69 -16.72 -11.71
C ALA A 207 -9.12 -16.07 -13.03
N SER A 208 -8.26 -15.24 -13.63
CA SER A 208 -8.50 -14.65 -14.96
C SER A 208 -8.70 -15.71 -16.04
N GLU A 209 -7.82 -16.73 -16.11
CA GLU A 209 -7.96 -17.85 -17.07
C GLU A 209 -9.32 -18.56 -16.90
N PHE A 210 -9.78 -18.78 -15.66
CA PHE A 210 -11.08 -19.38 -15.39
C PHE A 210 -12.27 -18.46 -15.73
N ILE A 211 -12.13 -17.14 -15.57
CA ILE A 211 -13.13 -16.17 -16.02
C ILE A 211 -13.24 -16.17 -17.55
N ASP A 212 -12.11 -16.21 -18.26
CA ASP A 212 -12.09 -16.29 -19.72
C ASP A 212 -12.75 -17.58 -20.21
N ASP A 213 -12.44 -18.72 -19.60
CA ASP A 213 -13.10 -20.00 -19.87
C ASP A 213 -14.61 -19.93 -19.59
N ALA A 214 -15.01 -19.31 -18.48
CA ALA A 214 -16.42 -19.15 -18.13
C ALA A 214 -17.17 -18.34 -19.19
N ASN A 215 -16.60 -17.23 -19.64
CA ASN A 215 -17.16 -16.38 -20.69
C ASN A 215 -17.26 -17.12 -22.03
N LEU A 216 -16.22 -17.86 -22.42
CA LEU A 216 -16.21 -18.65 -23.66
C LEU A 216 -17.33 -19.70 -23.66
N HIS A 217 -17.50 -20.42 -22.55
CA HIS A 217 -18.56 -21.42 -22.39
C HIS A 217 -19.95 -20.77 -22.31
N LEU A 218 -20.08 -19.62 -21.65
CA LEU A 218 -21.31 -18.84 -21.59
C LEU A 218 -21.74 -18.36 -22.98
N GLU A 219 -20.81 -17.89 -23.81
CA GLU A 219 -21.08 -17.47 -25.18
C GLU A 219 -21.58 -18.64 -26.06
N LYS A 220 -20.94 -19.81 -25.95
CA LYS A 220 -21.39 -21.04 -26.64
C LYS A 220 -22.79 -21.48 -26.19
N ALA A 221 -23.10 -21.34 -24.90
CA ALA A 221 -24.44 -21.62 -24.37
C ALA A 221 -25.48 -20.56 -24.80
N ARG A 222 -25.05 -19.32 -25.04
CA ARG A 222 -25.92 -18.24 -25.54
C ARG A 222 -26.31 -18.46 -27.00
N ASN A 223 -25.35 -18.88 -27.82
CA ASN A 223 -25.49 -19.04 -29.27
C ASN A 223 -25.17 -20.48 -29.69
N PRO A 224 -26.03 -21.47 -29.37
CA PRO A 224 -25.76 -22.85 -29.70
C PRO A 224 -25.72 -23.05 -31.23
N SER A 225 -24.65 -23.67 -31.73
CA SER A 225 -24.49 -23.96 -33.17
C SER A 225 -25.34 -25.14 -33.66
N SER A 226 -26.02 -25.85 -32.77
CA SER A 226 -26.90 -26.99 -33.08
C SER A 226 -28.23 -26.87 -32.35
N GLU A 227 -29.30 -27.41 -32.94
CA GLU A 227 -30.62 -27.54 -32.29
C GLU A 227 -30.63 -28.48 -31.08
N ILE A 228 -29.51 -29.15 -30.78
CA ILE A 228 -29.40 -30.08 -29.65
C ILE A 228 -29.22 -29.29 -28.36
N VAL A 229 -30.34 -29.08 -27.66
CA VAL A 229 -30.42 -28.36 -26.38
C VAL A 229 -29.45 -28.89 -25.32
N GLY A 230 -29.14 -30.19 -25.33
CA GLY A 230 -28.19 -30.81 -24.40
C GLY A 230 -26.75 -30.29 -24.51
N ALA A 231 -26.30 -29.87 -25.69
CA ALA A 231 -24.95 -29.30 -25.86
C ALA A 231 -24.84 -27.93 -25.19
N ALA A 232 -25.84 -27.06 -25.37
CA ALA A 232 -25.91 -25.76 -24.71
C ALA A 232 -25.95 -25.90 -23.18
N PHE A 233 -26.66 -26.91 -22.67
CA PHE A 233 -26.69 -27.23 -21.25
C PHE A 233 -25.33 -27.63 -20.68
N MET A 234 -24.58 -28.45 -21.40
CA MET A 234 -23.23 -28.83 -20.96
C MET A 234 -22.29 -27.63 -20.93
N GLU A 235 -22.39 -26.74 -21.92
CA GLU A 235 -21.58 -25.52 -21.94
C GLU A 235 -21.92 -24.58 -20.78
N ILE A 236 -23.20 -24.37 -20.44
CA ILE A 236 -23.54 -23.51 -19.29
C ILE A 236 -23.11 -24.11 -17.94
N ILE A 237 -23.11 -25.44 -17.81
CA ILE A 237 -22.58 -26.14 -16.62
C ILE A 237 -21.06 -25.93 -16.51
N LYS A 238 -20.33 -26.04 -17.63
CA LYS A 238 -18.88 -25.74 -17.66
C LYS A 238 -18.60 -24.28 -17.32
N ALA A 239 -19.38 -23.35 -17.87
CA ALA A 239 -19.26 -21.92 -17.58
C ALA A 239 -19.38 -21.66 -16.07
N ARG A 240 -20.40 -22.23 -15.43
CA ARG A 240 -20.58 -22.18 -13.97
C ARG A 240 -19.40 -22.78 -13.22
N GLY A 241 -18.93 -23.96 -13.64
CA GLY A 241 -17.81 -24.65 -12.99
C GLY A 241 -16.50 -23.87 -13.07
N SER A 242 -16.21 -23.20 -14.19
CA SER A 242 -15.05 -22.33 -14.32
C SER A 242 -15.19 -21.07 -13.47
N PHE A 243 -16.36 -20.42 -13.49
CA PHE A 243 -16.63 -19.26 -12.65
C PHE A 243 -16.44 -19.55 -11.15
N GLU A 244 -16.95 -20.68 -10.67
CA GLU A 244 -16.80 -21.06 -9.25
C GLU A 244 -15.33 -21.20 -8.85
N LYS A 245 -14.49 -21.78 -9.70
CA LYS A 245 -13.03 -21.87 -9.45
C LYS A 245 -12.36 -20.50 -9.41
N ALA A 246 -12.78 -19.57 -10.26
CA ALA A 246 -12.28 -18.20 -10.20
C ALA A 246 -12.70 -17.52 -8.89
N LYS A 247 -13.97 -17.67 -8.51
CA LYS A 247 -14.55 -17.13 -7.29
C LYS A 247 -13.82 -17.65 -6.04
N GLU A 248 -13.56 -18.95 -5.95
CA GLU A 248 -12.77 -19.54 -4.85
C GLU A 248 -11.40 -18.86 -4.69
N LEU A 249 -10.74 -18.50 -5.79
CA LEU A 249 -9.44 -17.82 -5.76
C LEU A 249 -9.57 -16.36 -5.31
N TYR A 250 -10.58 -15.63 -5.77
CA TYR A 250 -10.82 -14.26 -5.30
C TYR A 250 -11.21 -14.24 -3.81
N GLU A 251 -12.09 -15.13 -3.38
CA GLU A 251 -12.51 -15.26 -1.97
C GLU A 251 -11.34 -15.65 -1.05
N LYS A 252 -10.46 -16.55 -1.50
CA LYS A 252 -9.23 -16.91 -0.78
C LYS A 252 -8.35 -15.68 -0.47
N HIS A 253 -8.36 -14.68 -1.34
CA HIS A 253 -7.54 -13.48 -1.22
C HIS A 253 -8.30 -12.26 -0.68
N GLU A 254 -9.59 -12.43 -0.33
CA GLU A 254 -10.53 -11.34 0.01
C GLU A 254 -10.47 -10.17 -0.99
N ASP A 255 -10.29 -10.50 -2.27
CA ASP A 255 -10.04 -9.51 -3.32
C ASP A 255 -11.37 -8.86 -3.79
N LYS A 256 -11.40 -7.52 -3.76
CA LYS A 256 -12.57 -6.72 -4.14
C LYS A 256 -12.91 -6.82 -5.63
N GLU A 257 -11.98 -7.25 -6.48
CA GLU A 257 -12.27 -7.50 -7.90
C GLU A 257 -13.33 -8.58 -8.12
N LEU A 258 -13.62 -9.42 -7.10
CA LEU A 258 -14.76 -10.34 -7.13
C LEU A 258 -16.07 -9.63 -7.47
N GLU A 259 -16.27 -8.40 -6.99
CA GLU A 259 -17.50 -7.63 -7.24
C GLU A 259 -17.66 -7.28 -8.72
N ASN A 260 -16.56 -7.10 -9.44
CA ASN A 260 -16.57 -6.79 -10.86
C ASN A 260 -16.98 -8.00 -11.72
N VAL A 261 -16.70 -9.21 -11.24
CA VAL A 261 -17.01 -10.45 -11.97
C VAL A 261 -18.35 -11.09 -11.56
N LYS A 262 -19.00 -10.61 -10.48
CA LYS A 262 -20.32 -11.10 -10.05
C LYS A 262 -21.38 -11.06 -11.15
N GLY A 263 -21.32 -10.09 -12.07
CA GLY A 263 -22.24 -10.00 -13.21
C GLY A 263 -22.24 -11.26 -14.08
N ILE A 264 -21.10 -11.96 -14.19
CA ILE A 264 -20.98 -13.22 -14.94
C ILE A 264 -21.83 -14.32 -14.29
N GLU A 265 -21.89 -14.36 -12.96
CA GLU A 265 -22.72 -15.34 -12.23
C GLU A 265 -24.21 -15.17 -12.57
N ASP A 266 -24.68 -13.92 -12.60
CA ASP A 266 -26.07 -13.59 -12.91
C ASP A 266 -26.41 -13.91 -14.37
N GLU A 267 -25.47 -13.66 -15.28
CA GLU A 267 -25.62 -14.04 -16.67
C GLU A 267 -25.67 -15.56 -16.86
N ILE A 268 -24.81 -16.31 -16.16
CA ILE A 268 -24.82 -17.78 -16.18
C ILE A 268 -26.18 -18.30 -15.69
N LYS A 269 -26.69 -17.75 -14.56
CA LYS A 269 -28.01 -18.11 -14.03
C LYS A 269 -29.12 -17.79 -15.04
N SER A 270 -29.10 -16.62 -15.67
CA SER A 270 -30.10 -16.21 -16.64
C SER A 270 -30.15 -17.14 -17.85
N VAL A 271 -28.98 -17.45 -18.43
CA VAL A 271 -28.87 -18.37 -19.58
C VAL A 271 -29.29 -19.78 -19.20
N TYR A 272 -28.92 -20.26 -18.01
CA TYR A 272 -29.36 -21.56 -17.51
C TYR A 272 -30.88 -21.67 -17.39
N HIS A 273 -31.55 -20.67 -16.80
CA HIS A 273 -33.00 -20.66 -16.69
C HIS A 273 -33.70 -20.61 -18.05
N ARG A 274 -33.18 -19.79 -18.98
CA ARG A 274 -33.71 -19.74 -20.35
C ARG A 274 -33.62 -21.11 -21.04
N LEU A 275 -32.46 -21.75 -20.99
CA LEU A 275 -32.26 -23.08 -21.56
C LEU A 275 -33.21 -24.12 -20.94
N MET A 276 -33.46 -24.03 -19.63
CA MET A 276 -34.41 -24.91 -18.92
C MET A 276 -35.83 -24.75 -19.44
N LEU A 277 -36.29 -23.50 -19.60
CA LEU A 277 -37.62 -23.22 -20.14
C LEU A 277 -37.76 -23.71 -21.58
N ASP A 278 -36.75 -23.50 -22.41
CA ASP A 278 -36.79 -23.94 -23.80
C ASP A 278 -36.79 -25.48 -23.92
N THR A 279 -36.04 -26.17 -23.05
CA THR A 279 -36.09 -27.63 -22.96
C THR A 279 -37.46 -28.12 -22.54
N LEU A 280 -38.04 -27.49 -21.52
CA LEU A 280 -39.35 -27.87 -21.00
C LEU A 280 -40.43 -27.70 -22.07
N LYS A 281 -40.37 -26.63 -22.88
CA LYS A 281 -41.28 -26.42 -24.03
C LYS A 281 -41.14 -27.56 -25.04
N VAL A 282 -39.92 -27.91 -25.43
CA VAL A 282 -39.66 -28.99 -26.40
C VAL A 282 -40.20 -30.32 -25.86
N VAL A 283 -39.90 -30.66 -24.61
CA VAL A 283 -40.41 -31.88 -23.96
C VAL A 283 -41.94 -31.87 -23.90
N ALA A 284 -42.57 -30.75 -23.55
CA ALA A 284 -44.02 -30.63 -23.53
C ALA A 284 -44.64 -30.86 -24.92
N ILE A 285 -44.04 -30.32 -25.99
CA ILE A 285 -44.47 -30.56 -27.37
C ILE A 285 -44.36 -32.04 -27.72
N TYR A 286 -43.24 -32.69 -27.40
CA TYR A 286 -43.06 -34.13 -27.62
C TYR A 286 -44.10 -34.96 -26.85
N LEU A 287 -44.39 -34.62 -25.60
CA LEU A 287 -45.40 -35.30 -24.79
C LEU A 287 -46.82 -35.10 -25.35
N LEU A 288 -47.13 -33.92 -25.89
CA LEU A 288 -48.42 -33.67 -26.56
C LEU A 288 -48.56 -34.49 -27.84
N ILE A 289 -47.50 -34.55 -28.67
CA ILE A 289 -47.48 -35.37 -29.88
C ILE A 289 -47.62 -36.85 -29.52
N LEU A 290 -46.87 -37.34 -28.52
CA LEU A 290 -46.95 -38.71 -28.04
C LEU A 290 -48.36 -39.02 -27.53
N SER A 291 -48.95 -38.12 -26.73
CA SER A 291 -50.32 -38.27 -26.23
C SER A 291 -51.36 -38.33 -27.35
N PHE A 292 -51.15 -37.59 -28.44
CA PHE A 292 -52.04 -37.65 -29.60
C PHE A 292 -51.96 -39.01 -30.30
N PHE A 293 -50.76 -39.54 -30.52
CA PHE A 293 -50.57 -40.86 -31.10
C PHE A 293 -51.10 -41.99 -30.20
N THR A 294 -50.92 -41.91 -28.89
CA THR A 294 -51.47 -42.92 -27.97
C THR A 294 -53.00 -42.95 -28.00
N VAL A 295 -53.67 -41.79 -28.13
CA VAL A 295 -55.12 -41.72 -28.29
C VAL A 295 -55.58 -42.36 -29.60
N ILE A 296 -54.89 -42.09 -30.72
CA ILE A 296 -55.20 -42.72 -32.02
C ILE A 296 -55.08 -44.24 -31.93
N ILE A 297 -53.94 -44.72 -31.43
CA ILE A 297 -53.69 -46.17 -31.28
C ILE A 297 -54.73 -46.82 -30.36
N TRP A 298 -55.11 -46.13 -29.27
CA TRP A 298 -56.15 -46.60 -28.37
C TRP A 298 -57.53 -46.70 -29.05
N MET A 299 -57.90 -45.70 -29.86
CA MET A 299 -59.14 -45.73 -30.62
C MET A 299 -59.18 -46.88 -31.63
N ASP A 300 -58.08 -47.11 -32.36
CA ASP A 300 -57.98 -48.22 -33.30
C ASP A 300 -58.03 -49.58 -32.57
N PHE A 301 -57.35 -49.71 -31.43
CA PHE A 301 -57.40 -50.91 -30.60
C PHE A 301 -58.81 -51.19 -30.09
N LYS A 302 -59.54 -50.15 -29.65
CA LYS A 302 -60.93 -50.27 -29.21
C LYS A 302 -61.84 -50.72 -30.36
N ARG A 303 -61.71 -50.13 -31.55
CA ARG A 303 -62.50 -50.54 -32.72
C ARG A 303 -62.23 -52.01 -33.08
N TRP A 304 -60.96 -52.42 -33.06
CA TRP A 304 -60.61 -53.81 -33.34
C TRP A 304 -61.17 -54.78 -32.29
N SER A 305 -61.20 -54.39 -31.01
CA SER A 305 -61.85 -55.17 -29.96
C SER A 305 -63.35 -55.31 -30.18
N GLU A 306 -64.04 -54.23 -30.56
CA GLU A 306 -65.48 -54.25 -30.88
C GLU A 306 -65.77 -55.15 -32.10
N GLU A 307 -64.97 -55.06 -33.17
CA GLU A 307 -65.07 -55.94 -34.35
C GLU A 307 -64.84 -57.42 -34.00
N LEU A 308 -63.94 -57.70 -33.06
CA LEU A 308 -63.61 -59.05 -32.62
C LEU A 308 -64.68 -59.64 -31.69
N ASP A 309 -65.33 -58.80 -30.87
CA ASP A 309 -66.51 -59.19 -30.10
C ASP A 309 -67.74 -59.43 -30.99
N ASP A 310 -67.97 -58.59 -32.01
CA ASP A 310 -69.07 -58.75 -32.98
C ASP A 310 -68.94 -60.04 -33.81
N THR A 311 -67.71 -60.39 -34.22
CA THR A 311 -67.46 -61.65 -34.95
C THR A 311 -67.67 -62.87 -34.07
N ARG A 312 -67.34 -62.82 -32.78
CA ARG A 312 -67.63 -63.91 -31.82
C ARG A 312 -69.13 -64.06 -31.57
N LEU A 313 -69.87 -62.97 -31.45
CA LEU A 313 -71.35 -63.01 -31.34
C LEU A 313 -72.02 -63.56 -32.61
N GLY A 314 -71.46 -63.27 -33.79
CA GLY A 314 -71.91 -63.84 -35.05
C GLY A 314 -71.70 -65.37 -35.14
N GLU A 315 -70.60 -65.88 -34.59
CA GLU A 315 -70.36 -67.33 -34.49
C GLU A 315 -71.31 -68.03 -33.50
N GLU A 316 -71.73 -67.35 -32.42
CA GLU A 316 -72.69 -67.88 -31.46
C GLU A 316 -74.14 -67.94 -31.99
N LEU A 317 -74.47 -67.18 -33.04
CA LEU A 317 -75.81 -67.14 -33.67
C LEU A 317 -75.98 -68.07 -34.89
N VAL A 318 -74.91 -68.73 -35.34
CA VAL A 318 -74.91 -69.66 -36.51
C VAL A 318 -74.96 -71.14 -36.08
N VAL A 319 -75.36 -71.42 -34.83
CA VAL A 319 -75.66 -72.77 -34.33
C VAL A 319 -77.16 -73.03 -34.33
#